data_AF-A0A2N7VIW3-F1
#
_entry.id   AF-A0A2N7VIW3-F1
#
_cell.length_a   1.000
_cell.length_b   1.000
_cell.length_c   1.000
_cell.angle_alpha   90.00
_cell.angle_beta   90.00
_cell.angle_gamma   90.00
#
_symmetry.space_group_name_H-M   'P 1'
#
loop_
_entity.id
_entity.type
_entity.pdbx_description
1 polymer ?
#
loop_
_entity_poly.entity_id
_entity_poly.type
_entity_poly.pdbx_seq_one_letter_code
_entity_poly.pdbx_strand_id
1 'polypeptide(L)'
;MTDGFKPFPTAIEIAEQSADADCTHPLASVEGTDWHHEFELIDPFIATRKELEELWLTAPNRRAQDWLTGIMDTRRMYAVVTGNPF
;
A
#
# COMPACT_ATOMS: atom_id res chain seq x y z
N MET A 1 20.46 28.18 -5.06
CA MET A 1 20.01 28.34 -3.66
C MET A 1 18.72 29.12 -3.73
N THR A 2 17.53 28.56 -3.60
CA THR A 2 17.03 27.44 -2.80
C THR A 2 16.26 26.45 -3.69
N ASP A 3 16.49 25.15 -3.55
CA ASP A 3 15.56 24.16 -4.11
C ASP A 3 14.21 24.40 -3.42
N GLY A 4 13.24 24.88 -4.19
CA GLY A 4 11.94 25.29 -3.70
C GLY A 4 11.25 24.08 -3.06
N PHE A 5 11.02 24.16 -1.75
CA PHE A 5 10.19 23.20 -1.04
C PHE A 5 8.82 23.17 -1.74
N LYS A 6 8.57 22.12 -2.53
CA LYS A 6 7.24 21.86 -3.06
C LYS A 6 6.47 21.19 -1.93
N PRO A 7 5.44 21.84 -1.36
CA PRO A 7 4.65 21.22 -0.31
C PRO A 7 4.06 19.91 -0.82
N PHE A 8 3.96 18.92 0.07
CA PHE A 8 3.22 17.69 -0.23
C PHE A 8 1.79 18.06 -0.62
N PRO A 9 1.19 17.33 -1.58
CA PRO A 9 -0.18 17.59 -1.97
C PRO A 9 -1.11 17.43 -0.78
N THR A 10 -2.04 18.38 -0.65
CA THR A 10 -3.12 18.35 0.33
C THR A 10 -4.07 17.19 0.04
N ALA A 11 -4.85 16.78 1.05
CA ALA A 11 -5.85 15.73 0.88
C ALA A 11 -6.89 16.07 -0.22
N ILE A 12 -7.18 17.36 -0.42
CA ILE A 12 -8.08 17.83 -1.48
C ILE A 12 -7.44 17.62 -2.86
N GLU A 13 -6.17 18.03 -3.03
CA GLU A 13 -5.45 17.84 -4.30
C GLU A 13 -5.28 16.35 -4.65
N ILE A 14 -5.08 15.49 -3.64
CA ILE A 14 -5.03 14.03 -3.83
C ILE A 14 -6.40 13.50 -4.28
N ALA A 15 -7.49 13.96 -3.65
CA ALA A 15 -8.84 13.54 -3.99
C ALA A 15 -9.24 13.97 -5.40
N GLU A 16 -8.90 15.19 -5.80
CA GLU A 16 -9.13 15.72 -7.16
C GLU A 16 -8.33 14.93 -8.21
N GLN A 17 -7.04 14.66 -7.94
CA GLN A 17 -6.23 13.80 -8.82
C GLN A 17 -6.74 12.37 -8.91
N SER A 18 -7.36 11.86 -7.84
CA SER A 18 -7.94 10.53 -7.81
C SER A 18 -9.32 10.48 -8.49
N ALA A 19 -10.04 11.59 -8.55
CA ALA A 19 -11.36 11.66 -9.20
C ALA A 19 -11.27 11.51 -10.73
N ASP A 20 -10.18 11.99 -11.32
CA ASP A 20 -9.89 11.85 -12.77
C ASP A 20 -9.12 10.56 -13.09
N ALA A 21 -8.56 9.88 -12.08
CA ALA A 21 -7.94 8.59 -12.25
C ALA A 21 -9.04 7.54 -12.45
N ASP A 22 -9.04 6.91 -13.63
CA ASP A 22 -9.84 5.71 -13.92
C ASP A 22 -9.84 4.82 -12.66
N CYS A 23 -11.01 4.36 -12.19
CA CYS A 23 -11.19 3.56 -10.97
C CYS A 23 -10.53 2.16 -11.03
N THR A 24 -9.48 2.03 -11.82
CA THR A 24 -8.61 0.89 -11.97
C THR A 24 -7.94 0.60 -10.64
N HIS A 25 -8.14 -0.63 -10.17
CA HIS A 25 -7.54 -1.12 -8.94
C HIS A 25 -6.00 -0.90 -8.96
N PRO A 26 -5.36 -0.45 -7.87
CA PRO A 26 -3.93 -0.17 -7.86
C PRO A 26 -3.05 -1.36 -8.27
N LEU A 27 -3.54 -2.59 -8.06
CA LEU A 27 -2.85 -3.83 -8.47
C LEU A 27 -3.22 -4.32 -9.88
N ALA A 28 -4.05 -3.63 -10.66
CA ALA A 28 -4.44 -4.07 -12.00
C ALA A 28 -3.22 -4.33 -12.91
N SER A 29 -2.14 -3.55 -12.76
CA SER A 29 -0.92 -3.72 -13.54
C SER A 29 -0.15 -5.02 -13.25
N VAL A 30 -0.48 -5.72 -12.17
CA VAL A 30 0.19 -6.95 -11.71
C VAL A 30 -0.77 -8.13 -11.64
N GLU A 31 -2.03 -7.94 -12.05
CA GLU A 31 -3.05 -8.98 -12.05
C GLU A 31 -2.61 -10.20 -12.85
N GLY A 32 -2.80 -11.39 -12.28
CA GLY A 32 -2.41 -12.67 -12.90
C GLY A 32 -0.91 -12.98 -12.89
N THR A 33 -0.08 -12.16 -12.25
CA THR A 33 1.33 -12.50 -12.00
C THR A 33 1.46 -13.41 -10.77
N ASP A 34 2.56 -14.17 -10.69
CA ASP A 34 2.83 -15.03 -9.52
C ASP A 34 2.81 -14.24 -8.21
N TRP A 35 3.39 -13.04 -8.20
CA TRP A 35 3.36 -12.15 -7.04
C TRP A 35 1.93 -11.77 -6.64
N HIS A 36 1.05 -11.49 -7.61
CA HIS A 36 -0.34 -11.15 -7.31
C HIS A 36 -1.11 -12.35 -6.76
N HIS A 37 -0.85 -13.55 -7.27
CA HIS A 37 -1.43 -14.77 -6.71
C HIS A 37 -0.93 -15.06 -5.29
N GLU A 38 0.36 -14.83 -5.00
CA GLU A 38 0.88 -14.90 -3.64
C GLU A 38 0.17 -13.88 -2.73
N PHE A 39 0.00 -12.63 -3.20
CA PHE A 39 -0.74 -11.60 -2.47
C PHE A 39 -2.19 -12.03 -2.16
N GLU A 40 -2.91 -12.61 -3.11
CA GLU A 40 -4.30 -13.06 -2.91
C GLU A 40 -4.45 -14.16 -1.85
N LEU A 41 -3.38 -14.90 -1.55
CA LEU A 41 -3.38 -15.93 -0.51
C LEU A 41 -3.12 -15.37 0.90
N ILE A 42 -2.70 -14.10 1.00
CA ILE A 42 -2.42 -13.46 2.28
C ILE A 42 -3.70 -12.81 2.82
N ASP A 43 -4.13 -13.23 4.01
CA ASP A 43 -5.09 -12.46 4.79
C ASP A 43 -4.36 -11.32 5.52
N PRO A 44 -4.55 -10.05 5.14
CA PRO A 44 -3.84 -8.93 5.74
C PRO A 44 -4.13 -8.75 7.24
N PHE A 45 -5.23 -9.29 7.78
CA PHE A 45 -5.57 -9.22 9.21
C PHE A 45 -4.95 -10.34 10.06
N ILE A 46 -4.38 -11.36 9.43
CA ILE A 46 -3.75 -12.49 10.11
C ILE A 46 -2.25 -12.49 9.87
N ALA A 47 -1.83 -12.07 8.68
CA ALA A 47 -0.43 -12.02 8.28
C ALA A 47 0.43 -11.29 9.32
N THR A 48 1.59 -11.88 9.58
CA THR A 48 2.64 -11.28 10.39
C THR A 48 3.26 -10.12 9.63
N ARG A 49 3.84 -9.18 10.37
CA ARG A 49 4.62 -8.09 9.77
C ARG A 49 5.71 -8.60 8.83
N LYS A 50 6.40 -9.69 9.20
CA LYS A 50 7.50 -10.25 8.42
C LYS A 50 7.02 -10.77 7.06
N GLU A 51 5.90 -11.49 7.01
CA GLU A 51 5.35 -12.01 5.75
C GLU A 51 4.97 -10.87 4.79
N LEU A 52 4.39 -9.79 5.32
CA LEU A 52 4.06 -8.61 4.52
C LEU A 52 5.31 -7.84 4.06
N GLU A 53 6.36 -7.75 4.89
CA GLU A 53 7.64 -7.15 4.51
C GLU A 53 8.36 -7.99 3.43
N GLU A 54 8.31 -9.31 3.53
CA GLU A 54 8.88 -10.21 2.51
C GLU A 54 8.16 -10.06 1.16
N LEU A 55 6.82 -10.02 1.15
CA LEU A 55 6.05 -9.77 -0.08
C LEU A 55 6.29 -8.35 -0.63
N TRP A 56 6.50 -7.37 0.25
CA TRP A 56 6.80 -5.99 -0.13
C TRP A 56 8.16 -5.88 -0.85
N LEU A 57 9.16 -6.64 -0.39
CA LEU A 57 10.48 -6.67 -1.01
C LEU A 57 10.48 -7.28 -2.41
N THR A 58 9.56 -8.20 -2.69
CA THR A 58 9.42 -8.86 -3.99
C THR A 58 8.43 -8.19 -4.93
N ALA A 59 7.79 -7.10 -4.50
CA ALA A 59 6.78 -6.40 -5.29
C ALA A 59 7.34 -5.92 -6.65
N PRO A 60 6.63 -6.22 -7.76
CA PRO A 60 7.16 -6.02 -9.10
C PRO A 60 7.20 -4.55 -9.53
N ASN A 61 6.47 -3.67 -8.83
CA ASN A 61 6.49 -2.24 -9.10
C ASN A 61 6.17 -1.41 -7.85
N ARG A 62 6.39 -0.10 -7.97
CA ARG A 62 6.18 0.85 -6.87
C ARG A 62 4.73 0.90 -6.38
N ARG A 63 3.76 0.75 -7.28
CA ARG A 63 2.33 0.82 -6.93
C ARG A 63 1.90 -0.38 -6.06
N ALA A 64 2.42 -1.56 -6.34
CA ALA A 64 2.27 -2.74 -5.50
C ALA A 64 2.91 -2.57 -4.11
N GLN A 65 4.11 -1.97 -4.05
CA GLN A 65 4.76 -1.61 -2.77
C GLN A 65 3.94 -0.61 -1.95
N ASP A 66 3.44 0.45 -2.59
CA ASP A 66 2.65 1.48 -1.90
C ASP A 66 1.33 0.90 -1.38
N TRP A 67 0.71 -0.02 -2.12
CA TRP A 67 -0.48 -0.75 -1.68
C TRP A 67 -0.23 -1.58 -0.42
N LEU A 68 0.84 -2.39 -0.41
CA LEU A 68 1.23 -3.16 0.78
C LEU A 68 1.62 -2.26 1.96
N THR A 69 2.23 -1.11 1.69
CA THR A 69 2.52 -0.10 2.73
C THR A 69 1.23 0.35 3.42
N GLY A 70 0.18 0.64 2.65
CA GLY A 70 -1.13 1.01 3.20
C GLY A 70 -1.75 -0.09 4.08
N ILE A 71 -1.59 -1.35 3.69
CA ILE A 71 -2.03 -2.50 4.51
C ILE A 71 -1.24 -2.56 5.83
N MET A 72 0.09 -2.48 5.76
CA MET A 72 0.96 -2.52 6.94
C MET A 72 0.70 -1.35 7.91
N ASP A 73 0.47 -0.15 7.38
CA ASP A 73 0.13 1.03 8.19
C ASP A 73 -1.23 0.85 8.88
N THR A 74 -2.22 0.31 8.17
CA THR A 74 -3.53 -0.02 8.74
C THR A 74 -3.43 -1.05 9.86
N ARG A 75 -2.62 -2.10 9.66
CA ARG A 75 -2.35 -3.11 10.68
C ARG A 75 -1.65 -2.55 11.90
N ARG A 76 -0.69 -1.64 11.69
CA ARG A 76 -0.01 -0.94 12.77
C ARG A 76 -0.98 -0.05 13.57
N MET A 77 -1.89 0.67 12.91
CA MET A 77 -2.92 1.45 13.59
C MET A 77 -3.87 0.54 14.39
N TYR A 78 -4.33 -0.57 13.79
CA TYR A 78 -5.20 -1.52 14.47
C TYR A 78 -4.54 -2.10 15.73
N ALA A 79 -3.25 -2.45 15.65
CA ALA A 79 -2.49 -2.94 16.80
C ALA A 79 -2.44 -1.92 17.95
N VAL A 80 -2.23 -0.64 17.63
CA VAL A 80 -2.24 0.45 18.61
C VAL A 80 -3.61 0.61 19.27
N VAL A 81 -4.69 0.53 18.49
CA VAL A 81 -6.06 0.73 19.00
C VAL A 81 -6.56 -0.45 19.85
N THR A 82 -6.21 -1.67 19.45
CA THR A 82 -6.75 -2.89 20.08
C THR A 82 -5.83 -3.51 21.13
N GLY A 83 -4.55 -3.16 21.13
CA GLY A 83 -3.53 -3.81 21.96
C GLY A 83 -3.09 -5.19 21.45
N ASN A 84 -3.65 -5.68 20.33
CA ASN A 84 -3.21 -6.91 19.69
C ASN A 84 -1.94 -6.63 18.87
N PRO A 85 -0.83 -7.35 19.10
CA PRO A 85 0.42 -7.10 18.38
C PRO A 85 0.30 -7.41 16.88
N PHE A 86 1.07 -6.67 16.08
CA PHE A 86 1.29 -6.89 14.65
C PHE A 86 2.65 -7.55 14.43
#